data_AF-A0A9D6JCX7-F1
#
_entry.id   AF-A0A9D6JCX7-F1
#
_cell.length_a   1.000
_cell.length_b   1.000
_cell.length_c   1.000
_cell.angle_alpha   90.00
_cell.angle_beta   90.00
_cell.angle_gamma   90.00
#
_symmetry.space_group_name_H-M   'P 1'
#
loop_
_entity.id
_entity.type
_entity.pdbx_description
1 polymer ?
#
loop_
_entity_poly.entity_id
_entity_poly.type
_entity_poly.pdbx_seq_one_letter_code
_entity_poly.pdbx_strand_id
1 'polypeptide(L)' 'MVAQPLIALSHASRHFHLGGITVQALEDVSVSIKPGEFIAVTGPS' A
#
# COMPACT_ATOMS: atom_id res chain seq x y z
N MET A 1 -0.19 -21.08 -15.71
CA MET A 1 0.98 -20.38 -15.13
C MET A 1 0.45 -19.10 -14.48
N VAL A 2 0.73 -18.85 -13.20
CA VAL A 2 0.33 -17.60 -12.54
C VAL A 2 1.39 -16.55 -12.87
N ALA A 3 1.01 -15.44 -13.52
CA ALA A 3 1.93 -14.35 -13.80
C ALA A 3 2.43 -13.74 -12.48
N GLN A 4 3.74 -13.53 -12.35
CA GLN A 4 4.28 -12.83 -11.19
C GLN A 4 3.78 -11.38 -11.18
N PRO A 5 3.40 -10.84 -10.01
CA PRO A 5 2.97 -9.45 -9.90
C PRO A 5 4.14 -8.52 -10.26
N LEU A 6 3.83 -7.42 -10.95
CA LEU A 6 4.77 -6.35 -11.26
C LEU A 6 5.07 -5.51 -10.02
N ILE A 7 4.06 -5.29 -9.19
CA ILE A 7 4.17 -4.60 -7.90
C ILE A 7 3.62 -5.54 -6.83
N ALA A 8 4.40 -5.77 -5.78
CA ALA A 8 3.99 -6.56 -4.63
C ALA A 8 4.38 -5.83 -3.35
N LEU A 9 3.39 -5.56 -2.51
CA LEU A 9 3.51 -5.01 -1.17
C LEU A 9 2.94 -6.05 -0.21
N SER A 10 3.65 -6.35 0.87
CA SER A 10 3.23 -7.36 1.84
C SER A 10 3.39 -6.80 3.24
N HIS A 11 2.30 -6.81 4.00
CA HIS A 11 2.24 -6.38 5.40
C HIS A 11 2.84 -4.99 5.66
N ALA A 12 2.66 -4.06 4.71
CA ALA A 12 3.26 -2.75 4.80
C ALA A 12 2.54 -1.87 5.82
N SER A 13 3.31 -1.37 6.78
CA SER A 13 2.87 -0.40 7.76
C SER A 13 3.73 0.86 7.64
N ARG A 14 3.11 2.03 7.81
CA ARG A 14 3.83 3.30 7.78
C ARG A 14 3.32 4.24 8.85
N HIS A 15 4.26 4.74 9.64
CA HIS A 15 4.02 5.72 10.68
C HIS A 15 4.81 6.99 10.37
N PHE A 16 4.20 8.14 10.64
CA PHE A 16 4.86 9.44 10.63
C PHE A 16 4.89 10.01 12.04
N HIS A 17 6.02 10.59 12.43
CA HIS A 17 6.16 11.26 13.72
C HIS A 17 6.13 12.77 13.49
N LEU A 18 5.08 13.43 13.97
CA LEU A 18 4.79 14.83 13.74
C LEU A 18 4.48 15.48 15.09
N GLY A 19 5.31 16.42 15.53
CA GLY A 19 5.04 17.19 16.75
C GLY A 19 4.85 16.33 18.02
N GLY A 20 5.51 15.18 18.10
CA GLY A 20 5.37 14.24 19.23
C GLY A 20 4.18 13.28 19.14
N ILE A 21 3.39 13.34 18.07
CA ILE A 21 2.29 12.40 17.79
C ILE A 21 2.75 11.43 16.71
N THR A 22 2.31 10.18 16.83
CA THR A 22 2.48 9.15 15.80
C THR A 22 1.20 9.06 14.97
N VAL A 23 1.31 9.33 13.67
CA VAL A 23 0.22 9.19 12.69
C VAL A 23 0.43 7.88 11.93
N GLN A 24 -0.55 6.98 12.01
CA GLN A 24 -0.57 5.72 11.27
C GLN A 24 -1.15 5.96 9.87
N ALA A 25 -0.28 5.99 8.86
CA ALA A 25 -0.67 6.25 7.47
C ALA A 25 -1.00 4.98 6.69
N LEU A 26 -0.32 3.88 7.01
CA LEU A 26 -0.65 2.54 6.50
C LEU A 26 -0.62 1.55 7.66
N GLU A 27 -1.62 0.67 7.72
CA GLU A 27 -1.76 -0.38 8.72
C GLU A 27 -1.83 -1.73 8.02
N ASP A 28 -0.75 -2.51 8.11
CA ASP A 28 -0.65 -3.90 7.65
C ASP A 28 -1.24 -4.16 6.23
N VAL A 29 -0.88 -3.32 5.27
CA VAL A 29 -1.46 -3.36 3.92
C VAL A 29 -0.70 -4.33 3.01
N SER A 30 -1.43 -5.23 2.34
CA SER A 30 -0.90 -6.10 1.29
C SER A 30 -1.59 -5.85 -0.04
N VAL A 31 -0.83 -5.60 -1.10
CA VAL A 31 -1.32 -5.29 -2.45
C VAL A 31 -0.44 -5.98 -3.48
N SER A 32 -1.07 -6.56 -4.50
CA SER A 32 -0.38 -7.10 -5.67
C SER A 32 -1.01 -6.56 -6.96
N ILE A 33 -0.18 -6.06 -7.87
CA ILE A 33 -0.60 -5.50 -9.15
C ILE A 33 0.11 -6.25 -10.26
N LYS A 34 -0.65 -6.76 -11.23
CA LYS A 34 -0.14 -7.51 -12.38
C LYS A 34 0.30 -6.56 -13.51
N PRO A 35 1.20 -7.02 -14.40
CA PRO A 35 1.51 -6.26 -15.61
C PRO A 35 0.25 -5.94 -16.43
N GLY A 36 0.08 -4.67 -16.79
CA GLY A 36 -1.04 -4.20 -17.61
C GLY A 36 -2.34 -3.89 -16.85
N GLU A 37 -2.40 -4.08 -15.53
CA GLU A 37 -3.55 -3.64 -14.73
C GLU A 37 -3.60 -2.10 -14.63
N PHE A 38 -4.79 -1.54 -14.87
CA PHE A 38 -5.08 -0.13 -14.69
C PHE A 38 -5.97 0.04 -13.46
N ILE A 39 -5.49 0.78 -12.46
CA ILE A 39 -6.08 0.78 -11.11
C ILE A 39 -6.28 2.22 -10.63
N ALA A 40 -7.38 2.46 -9.93
CA ALA A 40 -7.63 3.70 -9.20
C ALA A 40 -7.44 3.47 -7.69
N VAL A 41 -6.78 4.41 -7.02
CA VAL A 41 -6.72 4.50 -5.56
C VAL A 41 -7.65 5.60 -5.12
N THR A 42 -8.58 5.29 -4.21
CA THR A 42 -9.59 6.23 -3.73
C THR A 42 -9.67 6.17 -2.20
N GLY A 43 -10.21 7.23 -1.60
CA GLY A 43 -10.37 7.34 -0.16
C GLY A 43 -10.69 8.78 0.25
N PRO A 44 -11.08 8.98 1.52
CA PRO A 44 -11.20 10.32 2.09
C PRO A 44 -9.86 11.07 2.03
N SER A 45 -9.92 12.40 1.93
CA SER A 45 -8.76 13.29 2.06
C SER A 45 -8.38 13.50 3.53
#